data_AF-A0A9Q1E8E6-F1
#
_entry.id   AF-A0A9Q1E8E6-F1
#
_cell.length_a   1.000
_cell.length_b   1.000
_cell.length_c   1.000
_cell.angle_alpha   90.00
_cell.angle_beta   90.00
_cell.angle_gamma   90.00
#
_symmetry.space_group_name_H-M   'P 1'
#
loop_
_entity.id
_entity.type
_entity.pdbx_description
1 polymer ?
#
loop_
_entity_poly.entity_id
_entity_poly.type
_entity_poly.pdbx_seq_one_letter_code
_entity_poly.pdbx_strand_id
1 'polypeptide(L)'
;MMGSSGKQPVPAFGGLISATASKPANKSTIDYFTPINHPFTEYSVIQELLKQSEEATTEVGQKYVLSTFDHGGCMKALPLIWKFSEEYRSHIITPGAFHTGMNYMGMVTGHKFRGSGYAEILLEAGLITSGCMKSVLSGKAYAKVLVCLKPVCEAMEWLLMERFVHEENIQDKVRANHLGKTANFCFGFIEQVHLILMLIYSVETNNLKCNGGLGGLFSKFGAYQHWYCTKSARAQYFKSMLKMCGLIEDPDCSTKAKKYRELEAAEIKKCEDAVQKTLDAIRNFTDPFAISDKDHLYNIASGAPVPPEVEIDVLRADAAGKAAKEAFIRDHFQNGLSTKTFFEPIKKQKLKTMEAANKTMKLTSSQGKGITKPAIRRLARRGGVKRISGLIYEETRGVLKVFLENVIRDAVTYTEHAKRKTVTAMDVVYALKRQGRTLYGFGG
;
A
#
# COMPACT_ATOMS: atom_id res chain seq x y z
N MET A 1 -24.38 -29.77 -12.18
CA MET A 1 -23.41 -30.17 -11.14
C MET A 1 -23.74 -29.39 -9.87
N MET A 2 -23.85 -30.06 -8.72
CA MET A 2 -24.37 -29.48 -7.48
C MET A 2 -23.36 -28.48 -6.88
N GLY A 3 -23.71 -27.18 -6.90
CA GLY A 3 -22.98 -26.13 -6.18
C GLY A 3 -23.01 -26.37 -4.67
N SER A 4 -21.90 -26.09 -4.01
CA SER A 4 -21.83 -26.15 -2.54
C SER A 4 -22.45 -24.87 -1.98
N SER A 5 -23.59 -25.00 -1.29
CA SER A 5 -24.42 -23.95 -0.67
C SER A 5 -25.38 -23.21 -1.63
N GLY A 6 -26.61 -22.99 -1.18
CA GLY A 6 -27.71 -22.49 -2.00
C GLY A 6 -27.48 -21.08 -2.57
N LYS A 7 -28.09 -20.83 -3.74
CA LYS A 7 -28.07 -19.55 -4.47
C LYS A 7 -28.29 -18.35 -3.55
N GLN A 8 -27.31 -17.46 -3.41
CA GLN A 8 -27.41 -16.24 -2.62
C GLN A 8 -28.01 -15.11 -3.46
N PRO A 9 -29.15 -14.50 -3.08
CA PRO A 9 -29.70 -13.35 -3.80
C PRO A 9 -28.77 -12.13 -3.70
N VAL A 10 -28.59 -11.43 -4.81
CA VAL A 10 -27.78 -10.21 -4.91
C VAL A 10 -28.69 -9.06 -5.35
N PRO A 11 -28.63 -7.89 -4.70
CA PRO A 11 -29.38 -6.73 -5.17
C PRO A 11 -28.97 -6.36 -6.60
N ALA A 12 -29.95 -6.01 -7.44
CA ALA A 12 -29.68 -5.45 -8.75
C ALA A 12 -28.83 -4.17 -8.63
N PHE A 13 -28.08 -3.87 -9.70
CA PHE A 13 -27.26 -2.66 -9.81
C PHE A 13 -28.02 -1.45 -9.26
N GLY A 14 -27.35 -0.69 -8.39
CA GLY A 14 -27.96 0.22 -7.41
C GLY A 14 -29.38 0.73 -7.71
N GLY A 15 -30.26 0.62 -6.73
CA GLY A 15 -31.70 0.83 -6.75
C GLY A 15 -32.31 2.08 -7.38
N LEU A 16 -31.57 3.00 -7.99
CA LEU A 16 -32.15 3.94 -8.93
C LEU A 16 -32.57 3.14 -10.17
N ILE A 17 -31.69 2.24 -10.62
CA ILE A 17 -31.99 1.24 -11.64
C ILE A 17 -33.07 0.28 -11.13
N SER A 18 -33.03 -0.20 -9.88
CA SER A 18 -34.13 -1.04 -9.35
C SER A 18 -35.47 -0.32 -9.18
N ALA A 19 -35.50 1.01 -9.07
CA ALA A 19 -36.72 1.80 -8.95
C ALA A 19 -37.32 2.20 -10.30
N THR A 20 -36.49 2.42 -11.32
CA THR A 20 -36.94 2.84 -12.66
C THR A 20 -36.97 1.69 -13.67
N ALA A 21 -36.29 0.57 -13.40
CA ALA A 21 -36.38 -0.62 -14.23
C ALA A 21 -37.58 -1.46 -13.82
N SER A 22 -38.20 -2.10 -14.82
CA SER A 22 -39.14 -3.18 -14.56
C SER A 22 -38.48 -4.21 -13.65
N LYS A 23 -39.15 -4.54 -12.53
CA LYS A 23 -38.71 -5.61 -11.63
C LYS A 23 -38.39 -6.85 -12.47
N PRO A 24 -37.14 -7.34 -12.49
CA PRO A 24 -36.80 -8.49 -13.31
C PRO A 24 -37.60 -9.70 -12.82
N ALA A 25 -38.06 -10.52 -13.76
CA ALA A 25 -38.82 -11.74 -13.45
C ALA A 25 -38.02 -12.70 -12.54
N ASN A 26 -36.68 -12.62 -12.60
CA ASN A 26 -35.75 -13.44 -11.84
C ASN A 26 -34.81 -12.56 -10.98
N LYS A 27 -34.56 -12.98 -9.73
CA LYS A 27 -33.56 -12.35 -8.86
C LYS A 27 -32.15 -12.73 -9.33
N SER A 28 -31.20 -11.79 -9.32
CA SER A 28 -29.79 -12.11 -9.51
C SER A 28 -29.29 -12.96 -8.35
N THR A 29 -28.59 -14.06 -8.64
CA THR A 29 -28.05 -14.97 -7.63
C THR A 29 -26.57 -15.22 -7.84
N ILE A 30 -25.80 -15.34 -6.75
CA ILE A 30 -24.45 -15.90 -6.78
C ILE A 30 -24.54 -17.37 -6.38
N ASP A 31 -23.85 -18.20 -7.15
CA ASP A 31 -23.64 -19.62 -6.85
C ASP A 31 -22.13 -19.90 -6.83
N TYR A 32 -21.71 -20.84 -5.99
CA TYR A 32 -20.31 -21.21 -5.85
C TYR A 32 -20.10 -22.61 -6.41
N PHE A 33 -19.34 -22.68 -7.50
CA PHE A 33 -18.94 -23.95 -8.09
C PHE A 33 -17.97 -24.70 -7.16
N THR A 34 -18.03 -26.03 -7.23
CA THR A 34 -17.10 -26.90 -6.51
C THR A 34 -15.66 -26.53 -6.90
N PRO A 35 -14.78 -26.24 -5.93
CA PRO A 35 -13.40 -25.87 -6.22
C PRO A 35 -12.68 -26.99 -7.00
N ILE A 36 -11.97 -26.60 -8.07
CA ILE A 36 -11.09 -27.51 -8.79
C ILE A 36 -9.76 -27.60 -8.04
N ASN A 37 -9.48 -28.76 -7.44
CA ASN A 37 -8.28 -29.00 -6.63
C ASN A 37 -7.06 -29.40 -7.48
N HIS A 38 -6.79 -28.66 -8.55
CA HIS A 38 -5.64 -28.87 -9.44
C HIS A 38 -4.86 -27.57 -9.64
N PRO A 39 -3.55 -27.64 -9.94
CA PRO A 39 -2.74 -26.45 -10.16
C PRO A 39 -3.29 -25.59 -11.30
N PHE A 40 -3.59 -24.33 -10.99
CA PHE A 40 -4.07 -23.34 -11.95
C PHE A 40 -3.09 -23.04 -13.11
N THR A 41 -1.86 -23.57 -13.03
CA THR A 41 -0.85 -23.51 -14.09
C THR A 41 -1.10 -24.47 -15.25
N GLU A 42 -1.96 -25.48 -15.06
CA GLU A 42 -2.28 -26.50 -16.06
C GLU A 42 -3.37 -26.01 -17.04
N TYR A 43 -3.18 -26.25 -18.34
CA TYR A 43 -4.16 -25.86 -19.36
C TYR A 43 -5.49 -26.60 -19.24
N SER A 44 -5.46 -27.86 -18.79
CA SER A 44 -6.65 -28.68 -18.50
C SER A 44 -7.58 -27.99 -17.48
N VAL A 45 -7.01 -27.37 -16.45
CA VAL A 45 -7.77 -26.64 -15.43
C VAL A 45 -8.43 -25.41 -16.05
N ILE A 46 -7.74 -24.67 -16.92
CA ILE A 46 -8.31 -23.51 -17.60
C ILE A 46 -9.43 -23.91 -18.56
N GLN A 47 -9.26 -25.00 -19.32
CA GLN A 47 -10.30 -25.54 -20.21
C GLN A 47 -11.56 -25.93 -19.42
N GLU A 48 -11.39 -26.64 -18.30
CA GLU A 48 -12.51 -27.02 -17.44
C GLU A 48 -13.22 -25.80 -16.85
N LEU A 49 -12.48 -24.75 -16.44
CA LEU A 49 -13.08 -23.51 -15.95
C LEU A 49 -13.86 -22.77 -17.04
N LEU A 50 -13.37 -22.74 -18.27
CA LEU A 50 -14.10 -22.14 -19.40
C LEU A 50 -15.38 -22.94 -19.69
N LYS A 51 -15.29 -24.27 -19.73
CA LYS A 51 -16.44 -25.15 -19.92
C LYS A 51 -17.51 -24.95 -18.84
N GLN A 52 -17.12 -24.97 -17.57
CA GLN A 52 -18.05 -24.71 -16.45
C GLN A 52 -18.68 -23.31 -16.54
N SER A 53 -17.91 -22.31 -16.97
CA SER A 53 -18.43 -20.95 -17.20
C SER A 53 -19.45 -20.91 -18.34
N GLU A 54 -19.23 -21.67 -19.42
CA GLU A 54 -20.14 -21.76 -20.56
C GLU A 54 -21.44 -22.49 -20.20
N GLU A 55 -21.36 -23.61 -19.49
CA GLU A 55 -22.53 -24.33 -18.97
C GLU A 55 -23.39 -23.41 -18.08
N ALA A 56 -22.75 -22.68 -17.16
CA ALA A 56 -23.43 -21.72 -16.29
C ALA A 56 -24.08 -20.57 -17.06
N THR A 57 -23.38 -20.03 -18.05
CA THR A 57 -23.86 -18.93 -18.91
C THR A 57 -25.06 -19.39 -19.75
N THR A 58 -25.02 -20.63 -20.24
CA THR A 58 -26.09 -21.25 -21.03
C THR A 58 -27.34 -21.49 -20.19
N GLU A 59 -27.20 -21.95 -18.94
CA GLU A 59 -28.32 -22.14 -17.99
C GLU A 59 -29.12 -20.85 -17.78
N VAL A 60 -28.43 -19.70 -17.76
CA VAL A 60 -29.08 -18.39 -17.58
C VAL A 60 -29.44 -17.68 -18.88
N GLY A 61 -29.30 -18.34 -20.04
CA GLY A 61 -29.66 -17.82 -21.36
C GLY A 61 -28.79 -16.64 -21.83
N GLN A 62 -27.57 -16.51 -21.30
CA GLN A 62 -26.63 -15.47 -21.73
C GLN A 62 -25.89 -15.90 -23.00
N LYS A 63 -25.68 -14.96 -23.92
CA LYS A 63 -25.00 -15.22 -25.21
C LYS A 63 -23.47 -15.30 -25.09
N TYR A 64 -22.89 -14.52 -24.17
CA TYR A 64 -21.44 -14.40 -24.02
C TYR A 64 -21.03 -14.81 -22.61
N VAL A 65 -19.94 -15.59 -22.54
CA VAL A 65 -19.34 -16.07 -21.29
C VAL A 65 -18.31 -15.03 -20.85
N LEU A 66 -18.61 -14.29 -19.79
CA LEU A 66 -17.66 -13.33 -19.21
C LEU A 66 -16.88 -13.98 -18.06
N SER A 67 -15.63 -14.34 -18.30
CA SER A 67 -14.76 -14.92 -17.26
C SER A 67 -13.71 -13.90 -16.82
N THR A 68 -13.57 -13.75 -15.50
CA THR A 68 -12.53 -12.92 -14.89
C THR A 68 -11.45 -13.82 -14.31
N PHE A 69 -10.20 -13.65 -14.74
CA PHE A 69 -9.06 -14.40 -14.22
C PHE A 69 -8.02 -13.46 -13.62
N ASP A 70 -7.20 -13.94 -12.69
CA ASP A 70 -5.99 -13.21 -12.33
C ASP A 70 -5.02 -13.14 -13.53
N HIS A 71 -3.91 -12.41 -13.38
CA HIS A 71 -2.95 -12.27 -14.46
C HIS A 71 -2.44 -13.64 -14.97
N GLY A 72 -2.15 -14.58 -14.06
CA GLY A 72 -1.68 -15.92 -14.44
C GLY A 72 -2.70 -16.68 -15.29
N GLY A 73 -3.98 -16.57 -14.95
CA GLY A 73 -5.07 -17.21 -15.68
C GLY A 73 -5.31 -16.55 -17.03
N CYS A 74 -5.25 -15.23 -17.13
CA CYS A 74 -5.33 -14.54 -18.43
C CYS A 74 -4.20 -14.97 -19.37
N MET A 75 -2.98 -15.17 -18.85
CA MET A 75 -1.82 -15.62 -19.63
C MET A 75 -1.97 -17.06 -20.16
N LYS A 76 -2.96 -17.82 -19.70
CA LYS A 76 -3.28 -19.18 -20.17
C LYS A 76 -4.57 -19.23 -20.97
N ALA A 77 -5.60 -18.51 -20.55
CA ALA A 77 -6.89 -18.46 -21.22
C ALA A 77 -6.82 -17.73 -22.57
N LEU A 78 -6.13 -16.59 -22.66
CA LEU A 78 -6.05 -15.84 -23.92
C LEU A 78 -5.36 -16.61 -25.06
N PRO A 79 -4.18 -17.24 -24.87
CA PRO A 79 -3.59 -18.06 -25.92
C PRO A 79 -4.50 -19.20 -26.38
N LEU A 80 -5.23 -19.83 -25.45
CA LEU A 80 -6.16 -20.91 -25.75
C LEU A 80 -7.31 -20.41 -26.66
N ILE A 81 -7.94 -19.30 -26.28
CA ILE A 81 -9.04 -18.69 -27.05
C ILE A 81 -8.55 -18.23 -28.41
N TRP A 82 -7.36 -17.63 -28.50
CA TRP A 82 -6.81 -17.17 -29.77
C TRP A 82 -6.43 -18.33 -30.70
N LYS A 83 -5.97 -19.46 -30.13
CA LYS A 83 -5.65 -20.66 -30.91
C LYS A 83 -6.90 -21.38 -31.41
N PHE A 84 -7.98 -21.40 -30.63
CA PHE A 84 -9.23 -22.08 -30.93
C PHE A 84 -10.39 -21.09 -30.98
N SER A 85 -10.29 -20.08 -31.86
CA SER A 85 -11.22 -18.94 -31.91
C SER A 85 -12.66 -19.32 -32.20
N GLU A 86 -12.89 -20.37 -32.99
CA GLU A 86 -14.23 -20.89 -33.28
C GLU A 86 -14.89 -21.57 -32.07
N GLU A 87 -14.11 -22.38 -31.34
CA GLU A 87 -14.57 -23.08 -30.13
C GLU A 87 -14.93 -22.08 -29.03
N TYR A 88 -14.07 -21.08 -28.80
CA TYR A 88 -14.24 -20.12 -27.72
C TYR A 88 -14.81 -18.76 -28.16
N ARG A 89 -15.52 -18.69 -29.28
CA ARG A 89 -16.04 -17.41 -29.85
C ARG A 89 -16.97 -16.62 -28.92
N SER A 90 -17.62 -17.31 -27.99
CA SER A 90 -18.55 -16.75 -27.00
C SER A 90 -17.83 -16.24 -25.75
N HIS A 91 -16.55 -16.57 -25.56
CA HIS A 91 -15.79 -16.27 -24.36
C HIS A 91 -15.11 -14.89 -24.41
N ILE A 92 -15.33 -14.10 -23.36
CA ILE A 92 -14.69 -12.83 -23.12
C ILE A 92 -13.89 -12.93 -21.82
N ILE A 93 -12.57 -12.83 -21.93
CA ILE A 93 -11.67 -12.88 -20.76
C ILE A 93 -11.31 -11.47 -20.33
N THR A 94 -11.46 -11.21 -19.04
CA THR A 94 -11.05 -9.95 -18.42
C THR A 94 -10.07 -10.18 -17.27
N PRO A 95 -9.05 -9.32 -17.11
CA PRO A 95 -8.15 -9.41 -15.98
C PRO A 95 -8.84 -8.95 -14.69
N GLY A 96 -8.63 -9.71 -13.62
CA GLY A 96 -9.15 -9.44 -12.30
C GLY A 96 -8.58 -8.14 -11.71
N ALA A 97 -9.47 -7.21 -11.38
CA ALA A 97 -9.10 -5.93 -10.81
C ALA A 97 -8.48 -6.06 -9.39
N PHE A 98 -8.86 -7.08 -8.60
CA PHE A 98 -8.35 -7.24 -7.24
C PHE A 98 -6.83 -7.50 -7.18
N HIS A 99 -6.34 -8.51 -7.89
CA HIS A 99 -4.90 -8.81 -7.95
C HIS A 99 -4.10 -7.68 -8.60
N THR A 100 -4.68 -7.03 -9.61
CA THR A 100 -4.10 -5.83 -10.22
C THR A 100 -3.93 -4.72 -9.19
N GLY A 101 -4.94 -4.49 -8.36
CA GLY A 101 -4.89 -3.51 -7.26
C GLY A 101 -3.86 -3.86 -6.20
N MET A 102 -3.76 -5.12 -5.79
CA MET A 102 -2.73 -5.56 -4.84
C MET A 102 -1.30 -5.37 -5.38
N ASN A 103 -1.08 -5.72 -6.65
CA ASN A 103 0.21 -5.49 -7.30
C ASN A 103 0.52 -3.99 -7.38
N TYR A 104 -0.50 -3.16 -7.66
CA TYR A 104 -0.35 -1.71 -7.70
C TYR A 104 -0.02 -1.13 -6.32
N MET A 105 -0.68 -1.59 -5.26
CA MET A 105 -0.33 -1.24 -3.89
C MET A 105 1.13 -1.60 -3.56
N GLY A 106 1.58 -2.80 -3.93
CA GLY A 106 2.97 -3.22 -3.74
C GLY A 106 3.96 -2.40 -4.56
N MET A 107 3.57 -1.93 -5.75
CA MET A 107 4.35 -0.96 -6.52
C MET A 107 4.48 0.37 -5.78
N VAL A 108 3.38 0.94 -5.28
CA VAL A 108 3.40 2.21 -4.56
C VAL A 108 4.25 2.09 -3.29
N THR A 109 3.94 1.13 -2.42
CA THR A 109 4.58 1.02 -1.09
C THR A 109 5.99 0.41 -1.14
N GLY A 110 6.19 -0.60 -1.98
CA GLY A 110 7.42 -1.42 -2.01
C GLY A 110 8.39 -1.10 -3.12
N HIS A 111 8.02 -0.23 -4.08
CA HIS A 111 8.92 0.19 -5.16
C HIS A 111 9.03 1.72 -5.22
N LYS A 112 7.95 2.43 -5.54
CA LYS A 112 7.96 3.89 -5.76
C LYS A 112 8.39 4.67 -4.52
N PHE A 113 7.86 4.30 -3.35
CA PHE A 113 8.18 4.96 -2.07
C PHE A 113 9.22 4.22 -1.24
N ARG A 114 9.92 3.24 -1.83
CA ARG A 114 10.89 2.44 -1.09
C ARG A 114 12.10 3.29 -0.69
N GLY A 115 12.34 3.36 0.62
CA GLY A 115 13.42 4.16 1.21
C GLY A 115 13.16 5.65 1.22
N SER A 116 11.91 6.09 1.04
CA SER A 116 11.52 7.50 1.08
C SER A 116 11.25 8.06 2.48
N GLY A 117 11.20 7.21 3.50
CA GLY A 117 10.66 7.54 4.83
C GLY A 117 9.25 7.01 5.08
N TYR A 118 8.57 6.48 4.04
CA TYR A 118 7.23 5.90 4.19
C TYR A 118 7.17 4.79 5.25
N ALA A 119 8.14 3.88 5.27
CA ALA A 119 8.19 2.77 6.24
C ALA A 119 8.35 3.28 7.68
N GLU A 120 9.19 4.29 7.85
CA GLU A 120 9.46 4.96 9.12
C GLU A 120 8.21 5.69 9.63
N ILE A 121 7.48 6.40 8.75
CA ILE A 121 6.18 7.02 9.08
C ILE A 121 5.21 5.97 9.61
N LEU A 122 5.09 4.81 8.96
CA LEU A 122 4.16 3.77 9.42
C LEU A 122 4.52 3.21 10.81
N LEU A 123 5.81 3.14 11.14
CA LEU A 123 6.29 2.69 12.45
C LEU A 123 6.08 3.75 13.52
N GLU A 124 6.44 4.99 13.21
CA GLU A 124 6.34 6.13 14.14
C GLU A 124 4.88 6.44 14.49
N ALA A 125 4.00 6.43 13.49
CA ALA A 125 2.56 6.61 13.68
C ALA A 125 1.88 5.41 14.36
N GLY A 126 2.61 4.31 14.60
CA GLY A 126 2.07 3.09 15.22
C GLY A 126 1.04 2.34 14.35
N LEU A 127 1.00 2.61 13.05
CA LEU A 127 0.08 1.94 12.11
C LEU A 127 0.43 0.46 11.93
N ILE A 128 1.71 0.12 12.02
CA ILE A 128 2.21 -1.25 11.93
C ILE A 128 3.34 -1.52 12.92
N THR A 129 3.59 -2.81 13.17
CA THR A 129 4.81 -3.27 13.84
C THR A 129 5.84 -3.71 12.81
N SER A 130 7.13 -3.77 13.21
CA SER A 130 8.22 -4.19 12.33
C SER A 130 8.01 -5.58 11.71
N GLY A 131 7.32 -6.49 12.40
CA GLY A 131 6.97 -7.82 11.89
C GLY A 131 5.98 -7.80 10.71
N CYS A 132 5.19 -6.73 10.55
CA CYS A 132 4.24 -6.58 9.45
C CYS A 132 4.81 -5.80 8.25
N MET A 133 6.00 -5.20 8.38
CA MET A 133 6.57 -4.31 7.36
C MET A 133 6.66 -4.96 5.99
N LYS A 134 7.26 -6.15 5.90
CA LYS A 134 7.45 -6.86 4.63
C LYS A 134 6.14 -7.20 3.93
N SER A 135 5.10 -7.59 4.68
CA SER A 135 3.81 -7.95 4.08
C SER A 135 3.00 -6.73 3.63
N VAL A 136 3.16 -5.59 4.31
CA VAL A 136 2.56 -4.31 3.92
C VAL A 136 3.27 -3.71 2.70
N LEU A 137 4.60 -3.60 2.72
CA LEU A 137 5.36 -3.05 1.60
C LEU A 137 5.29 -3.92 0.34
N SER A 138 4.98 -5.21 0.45
CA SER A 138 4.78 -6.06 -0.73
C SER A 138 3.40 -5.96 -1.36
N GLY A 139 2.45 -5.22 -0.75
CA GLY A 139 1.06 -5.16 -1.22
C GLY A 139 0.24 -6.42 -0.96
N LYS A 140 0.84 -7.47 -0.39
CA LYS A 140 0.20 -8.79 -0.21
C LYS A 140 -0.84 -8.81 0.93
N ALA A 141 -0.67 -7.96 1.94
CA ALA A 141 -1.59 -7.86 3.06
C ALA A 141 -2.69 -6.81 2.82
N TYR A 142 -3.55 -7.02 1.82
CA TYR A 142 -4.57 -6.07 1.34
C TYR A 142 -5.19 -5.18 2.42
N ALA A 143 -5.85 -5.77 3.42
CA ALA A 143 -6.53 -5.01 4.48
C ALA A 143 -5.57 -4.14 5.31
N LYS A 144 -4.38 -4.68 5.66
CA LYS A 144 -3.37 -3.94 6.42
C LYS A 144 -2.77 -2.80 5.59
N VAL A 145 -2.57 -3.03 4.29
CA VAL A 145 -2.06 -2.00 3.38
C VAL A 145 -3.03 -0.83 3.31
N LEU A 146 -4.34 -1.09 3.21
CA LEU A 146 -5.33 -0.02 3.20
C LEU A 146 -5.41 0.76 4.52
N VAL A 147 -5.27 0.07 5.64
CA VAL A 147 -5.17 0.71 6.96
C VAL A 147 -3.95 1.64 7.05
N CYS A 148 -2.89 1.40 6.27
CA CYS A 148 -1.71 2.27 6.21
C CYS A 148 -1.86 3.40 5.19
N LEU A 149 -2.32 3.10 3.98
CA LEU A 149 -2.41 4.07 2.89
C LEU A 149 -3.41 5.19 3.20
N LYS A 150 -4.56 4.85 3.79
CA LYS A 150 -5.63 5.84 4.06
C LYS A 150 -5.14 6.96 5.01
N PRO A 151 -4.61 6.68 6.22
CA PRO A 151 -4.15 7.74 7.12
C PRO A 151 -2.96 8.54 6.59
N VAL A 152 -2.03 7.90 5.87
CA VAL A 152 -0.87 8.60 5.30
C VAL A 152 -1.30 9.55 4.18
N CYS A 153 -2.22 9.12 3.32
CA CYS A 153 -2.78 9.96 2.27
C CYS A 153 -3.50 11.17 2.87
N GLU A 154 -4.43 10.94 3.80
CA GLU A 154 -5.18 11.99 4.48
C GLU A 154 -4.26 12.98 5.21
N ALA A 155 -3.24 12.49 5.93
CA ALA A 155 -2.26 13.33 6.60
C ALA A 155 -1.48 14.22 5.61
N MET A 156 -1.04 13.67 4.48
CA MET A 156 -0.38 14.48 3.44
C MET A 156 -1.33 15.51 2.82
N GLU A 157 -2.61 15.18 2.65
CA GLU A 157 -3.63 16.13 2.18
C GLU A 157 -3.86 17.27 3.18
N TRP A 158 -3.88 16.98 4.48
CA TRP A 158 -4.03 18.00 5.52
C TRP A 158 -2.83 18.95 5.56
N LEU A 159 -1.60 18.44 5.48
CA LEU A 159 -0.39 19.29 5.39
C LEU A 159 -0.43 20.20 4.15
N LEU A 160 -0.91 19.68 3.03
CA LEU A 160 -1.11 20.48 1.82
C LEU A 160 -2.23 21.52 1.99
N MET A 161 -3.30 21.18 2.69
CA MET A 161 -4.42 22.08 2.96
C MET A 161 -4.03 23.24 3.89
N GLU A 162 -3.14 23.01 4.86
CA GLU A 162 -2.60 24.08 5.71
C GLU A 162 -1.87 25.15 4.88
N ARG A 163 -1.23 24.76 3.77
CA ARG A 163 -0.64 25.69 2.80
C ARG A 163 -1.69 26.40 1.95
N PHE A 164 -2.79 25.72 1.61
CA PHE A 164 -3.89 26.31 0.84
C PHE A 164 -4.52 27.54 1.53
N VAL A 165 -4.57 27.55 2.87
CA VAL A 165 -5.06 28.70 3.65
C VAL A 165 -4.28 29.99 3.35
N HIS A 166 -3.03 29.87 2.91
CA HIS A 166 -2.14 31.00 2.63
C HIS A 166 -1.84 31.18 1.14
N GLU A 167 -2.18 30.21 0.30
CA GLU A 167 -1.77 30.16 -1.10
C GLU A 167 -2.87 29.59 -2.00
N GLU A 168 -3.37 30.39 -2.95
CA GLU A 168 -4.31 29.91 -3.97
C GLU A 168 -3.68 28.87 -4.92
N ASN A 169 -4.51 27.95 -5.41
CA ASN A 169 -4.18 26.92 -6.41
C ASN A 169 -2.98 26.03 -6.03
N ILE A 170 -2.86 25.66 -4.75
CA ILE A 170 -1.70 24.92 -4.23
C ILE A 170 -1.43 23.60 -4.98
N GLN A 171 -2.47 22.87 -5.39
CA GLN A 171 -2.29 21.61 -6.11
C GLN A 171 -1.65 21.82 -7.49
N ASP A 172 -2.06 22.86 -8.22
CA ASP A 172 -1.49 23.18 -9.52
C ASP A 172 -0.07 23.72 -9.38
N LYS A 173 0.20 24.50 -8.33
CA LYS A 173 1.56 24.92 -7.96
C LYS A 173 2.47 23.73 -7.66
N VAL A 174 2.00 22.72 -6.93
CA VAL A 174 2.77 21.50 -6.66
C VAL A 174 3.04 20.73 -7.97
N ARG A 175 2.04 20.60 -8.85
CA ARG A 175 2.21 19.96 -10.17
C ARG A 175 3.19 20.71 -11.06
N ALA A 176 3.17 22.05 -11.02
CA ALA A 176 4.14 22.91 -11.68
C ALA A 176 5.51 22.96 -10.99
N ASN A 177 5.72 22.11 -9.96
CA ASN A 177 6.95 21.99 -9.18
C ASN A 177 7.34 23.27 -8.41
N HIS A 178 6.39 24.19 -8.16
CA HIS A 178 6.64 25.44 -7.43
C HIS A 178 6.93 25.22 -5.93
N LEU A 179 6.49 24.09 -5.36
CA LEU A 179 6.80 23.67 -3.99
C LEU A 179 8.03 22.75 -3.93
N GLY A 180 8.71 22.52 -5.05
CA GLY A 180 9.92 21.71 -5.13
C GLY A 180 9.67 20.22 -5.35
N LYS A 181 10.78 19.52 -5.63
CA LYS A 181 10.77 18.11 -6.07
C LYS A 181 10.17 17.17 -5.03
N THR A 182 10.43 17.42 -3.74
CA THR A 182 9.91 16.59 -2.64
C THR A 182 8.40 16.70 -2.48
N ALA A 183 7.86 17.93 -2.56
CA ALA A 183 6.42 18.17 -2.55
C ALA A 183 5.74 17.50 -3.74
N ASN A 184 6.31 17.61 -4.94
CA ASN A 184 5.78 16.96 -6.14
C ASN A 184 5.78 15.41 -6.01
N PHE A 185 6.87 14.84 -5.50
CA PHE A 185 6.97 13.39 -5.24
C PHE A 185 5.91 12.90 -4.24
N CYS A 186 5.73 13.62 -3.12
CA CYS A 186 4.74 13.27 -2.09
C CYS A 186 3.31 13.50 -2.55
N PHE A 187 3.07 14.52 -3.36
CA PHE A 187 1.76 14.72 -3.99
C PHE A 187 1.43 13.58 -4.97
N GLY A 188 2.44 13.06 -5.67
CA GLY A 188 2.31 11.82 -6.43
C GLY A 188 1.82 10.64 -5.58
N PHE A 189 2.19 10.55 -4.29
CA PHE A 189 1.66 9.51 -3.37
C PHE A 189 0.14 9.62 -3.25
N ILE A 190 -0.37 10.82 -2.98
CA ILE A 190 -1.79 11.12 -2.82
C ILE A 190 -2.55 10.66 -4.07
N GLU A 191 -2.08 11.08 -5.25
CA GLU A 191 -2.69 10.70 -6.53
C GLU A 191 -2.72 9.17 -6.72
N GLN A 192 -1.62 8.47 -6.37
CA GLN A 192 -1.57 7.00 -6.45
C GLN A 192 -2.51 6.31 -5.46
N VAL A 193 -2.63 6.81 -4.22
CA VAL A 193 -3.52 6.20 -3.22
C VAL A 193 -4.97 6.41 -3.62
N HIS A 194 -5.33 7.57 -4.13
CA HIS A 194 -6.68 7.79 -4.66
C HIS A 194 -7.00 6.84 -5.81
N LEU A 195 -6.04 6.59 -6.71
CA LEU A 195 -6.21 5.60 -7.77
C LEU A 195 -6.48 4.19 -7.22
N ILE A 196 -5.74 3.81 -6.16
CA ILE A 196 -5.95 2.54 -5.44
C ILE A 196 -7.36 2.47 -4.85
N LEU A 197 -7.79 3.51 -4.14
CA LEU A 197 -9.10 3.57 -3.50
C LEU A 197 -10.25 3.54 -4.54
N MET A 198 -10.06 4.19 -5.68
CA MET A 198 -11.00 4.12 -6.81
C MET A 198 -11.10 2.71 -7.40
N LEU A 199 -9.96 2.05 -7.61
CA LEU A 199 -9.90 0.70 -8.15
C LEU A 199 -10.58 -0.29 -7.17
N ILE A 200 -10.35 -0.15 -5.88
CA ILE A 200 -11.05 -0.95 -4.85
C ILE A 200 -12.55 -0.70 -4.89
N TYR A 201 -12.96 0.57 -4.92
CA TYR A 201 -14.37 0.90 -5.01
C TYR A 201 -15.00 0.28 -6.25
N SER A 202 -14.29 0.23 -7.37
CA SER A 202 -14.73 -0.46 -8.59
C SER A 202 -14.95 -1.96 -8.39
N VAL A 203 -14.10 -2.62 -7.61
CA VAL A 203 -14.22 -4.04 -7.24
C VAL A 203 -15.39 -4.27 -6.28
N GLU A 204 -15.51 -3.42 -5.25
CA GLU A 204 -16.51 -3.58 -4.19
C GLU A 204 -17.92 -3.25 -4.66
N THR A 205 -18.06 -2.25 -5.53
CA THR A 205 -19.39 -1.81 -6.03
C THR A 205 -19.74 -2.40 -7.38
N ASN A 206 -18.78 -3.02 -8.07
CA ASN A 206 -18.90 -3.45 -9.47
C ASN A 206 -19.27 -2.28 -10.42
N ASN A 207 -19.06 -1.02 -10.00
CA ASN A 207 -19.76 0.15 -10.52
C ASN A 207 -18.82 1.23 -11.07
N LEU A 208 -18.29 1.03 -12.28
CA LEU A 208 -17.55 2.06 -13.03
C LEU A 208 -17.69 1.84 -14.54
N LYS A 209 -18.86 2.17 -15.10
CA LYS A 209 -19.06 2.32 -16.55
C LYS A 209 -19.15 3.80 -16.89
N CYS A 210 -18.03 4.40 -17.27
CA CYS A 210 -17.99 5.70 -17.95
C CYS A 210 -17.60 5.47 -19.43
N ASN A 211 -18.05 6.33 -20.34
CA ASN A 211 -17.58 6.29 -21.74
C ASN A 211 -16.05 6.53 -21.76
N GLY A 212 -15.29 5.53 -22.21
CA GLY A 212 -13.83 5.48 -22.11
C GLY A 212 -13.28 4.62 -20.97
N GLY A 213 -14.15 4.05 -20.12
CA GLY A 213 -13.79 3.18 -19.00
C GLY A 213 -12.84 3.82 -17.99
N LEU A 214 -12.14 2.97 -17.24
CA LEU A 214 -11.08 3.37 -16.31
C LEU A 214 -10.05 4.31 -16.99
N GLY A 215 -9.68 4.04 -18.25
CA GLY A 215 -8.74 4.88 -19.02
C GLY A 215 -9.20 6.32 -19.27
N GLY A 216 -10.51 6.55 -19.47
CA GLY A 216 -11.09 7.89 -19.65
C GLY A 216 -11.15 8.69 -18.35
N LEU A 217 -11.43 8.03 -17.22
CA LEU A 217 -11.42 8.64 -15.89
C LEU A 217 -9.99 8.97 -15.43
N PHE A 218 -9.03 8.10 -15.73
CA PHE A 218 -7.61 8.25 -15.33
C PHE A 218 -6.82 9.23 -16.20
N SER A 219 -7.27 9.54 -17.41
CA SER A 219 -6.59 10.47 -18.32
C SER A 219 -7.05 11.92 -18.16
N LYS A 220 -8.16 12.18 -17.45
CA LYS A 220 -8.73 13.52 -17.27
C LYS A 220 -8.81 13.89 -15.78
N PHE A 221 -7.88 14.71 -15.33
CA PHE A 221 -7.79 15.16 -13.93
C PHE A 221 -9.10 15.75 -13.38
N GLY A 222 -9.82 16.55 -14.18
CA GLY A 222 -11.12 17.11 -13.77
C GLY A 222 -12.21 16.04 -13.56
N ALA A 223 -12.21 14.95 -14.35
CA ALA A 223 -13.15 13.85 -14.16
C ALA A 223 -12.84 13.05 -12.87
N TYR A 224 -11.55 12.90 -12.57
CA TYR A 224 -11.06 12.32 -11.32
C TYR A 224 -11.41 13.16 -10.09
N GLN A 225 -11.15 14.47 -10.11
CA GLN A 225 -11.49 15.38 -9.00
C GLN A 225 -13.01 15.39 -8.77
N HIS A 226 -13.79 15.50 -9.83
CA HIS A 226 -15.25 15.48 -9.73
C HIS A 226 -15.74 14.16 -9.10
N TRP A 227 -15.17 13.02 -9.49
CA TRP A 227 -15.50 11.72 -8.87
C TRP A 227 -15.16 11.69 -7.38
N TYR A 228 -14.00 12.23 -6.98
CA TYR A 228 -13.56 12.26 -5.58
C TYR A 228 -14.46 13.16 -4.73
N CYS A 229 -14.68 14.41 -5.16
CA CYS A 229 -15.51 15.39 -4.46
C CYS A 229 -16.98 14.96 -4.37
N THR A 230 -17.48 14.17 -5.32
CA THR A 230 -18.87 13.68 -5.31
C THR A 230 -19.06 12.35 -4.58
N LYS A 231 -17.99 11.73 -4.04
CA LYS A 231 -18.06 10.42 -3.36
C LYS A 231 -19.13 10.38 -2.26
N SER A 232 -19.15 11.40 -1.41
CA SER A 232 -20.10 11.51 -0.28
C SER A 232 -21.54 11.70 -0.77
N ALA A 233 -21.75 12.55 -1.76
CA ALA A 233 -23.06 12.76 -2.39
C ALA A 233 -23.58 11.48 -3.07
N ARG A 234 -22.71 10.73 -3.76
CA ARG A 234 -23.06 9.44 -4.37
C ARG A 234 -23.38 8.36 -3.35
N ALA A 235 -22.65 8.30 -2.24
CA ALA A 235 -22.98 7.40 -1.14
C ALA A 235 -24.35 7.75 -0.53
N GLN A 236 -24.69 9.03 -0.43
CA GLN A 236 -26.02 9.48 -0.01
C GLN A 236 -27.10 9.10 -1.03
N TYR A 237 -26.87 9.25 -2.34
CA TYR A 237 -27.81 8.78 -3.37
C TYR A 237 -28.04 7.27 -3.26
N PHE A 238 -26.99 6.48 -3.03
CA PHE A 238 -27.12 5.04 -2.82
C PHE A 238 -27.89 4.71 -1.54
N LYS A 239 -27.70 5.47 -0.45
CA LYS A 239 -28.51 5.27 0.76
C LYS A 239 -29.98 5.64 0.51
N SER A 240 -30.24 6.77 -0.12
CA SER A 240 -31.60 7.25 -0.42
C SER A 240 -32.34 6.31 -1.36
N MET A 241 -31.67 5.74 -2.37
CA MET A 241 -32.31 4.80 -3.27
C MET A 241 -32.58 3.44 -2.61
N LEU A 242 -31.71 2.95 -1.72
CA LEU A 242 -32.00 1.74 -0.94
C LEU A 242 -33.25 1.95 -0.07
N LYS A 243 -33.41 3.16 0.48
CA LYS A 243 -34.60 3.57 1.23
C LYS A 243 -35.84 3.57 0.34
N MET A 244 -35.76 4.19 -0.84
CA MET A 244 -36.86 4.25 -1.81
C MET A 244 -37.30 2.86 -2.29
N CYS A 245 -36.37 1.91 -2.41
CA CYS A 245 -36.68 0.54 -2.82
C CYS A 245 -37.15 -0.38 -1.66
N GLY A 246 -37.27 0.13 -0.43
CA GLY A 246 -37.61 -0.70 0.74
C GLY A 246 -36.52 -1.71 1.14
N LEU A 247 -35.34 -1.64 0.52
CA LEU A 247 -34.25 -2.61 0.72
C LEU A 247 -33.44 -2.39 2.00
N ILE A 248 -33.64 -1.25 2.68
CA ILE A 248 -33.07 -1.00 4.02
C ILE A 248 -33.81 -1.81 5.10
N GLU A 249 -35.11 -2.05 4.89
CA GLU A 249 -36.01 -2.66 5.87
C GLU A 249 -36.34 -4.13 5.55
N ASP A 250 -35.98 -4.61 4.35
CA ASP A 250 -36.15 -5.99 3.90
C ASP A 250 -35.42 -6.99 4.85
N PRO A 251 -36.15 -7.91 5.52
CA PRO A 251 -35.58 -8.93 6.41
C PRO A 251 -34.63 -9.91 5.71
N ASP A 252 -34.82 -10.16 4.41
CA ASP A 252 -34.01 -11.05 3.59
C ASP A 252 -32.75 -10.36 3.04
N CYS A 253 -32.74 -9.02 2.99
CA CYS A 253 -31.55 -8.24 2.67
C CYS A 253 -30.67 -8.19 3.93
N SER A 254 -29.55 -8.93 3.89
CA SER A 254 -28.72 -9.23 5.06
C SER A 254 -28.60 -8.04 6.02
N THR A 255 -28.78 -8.32 7.31
CA THR A 255 -28.69 -7.41 8.47
C THR A 255 -27.45 -6.50 8.52
N LYS A 256 -26.47 -6.67 7.62
CA LYS A 256 -25.33 -5.76 7.37
C LYS A 256 -25.71 -4.44 6.68
N ALA A 257 -26.88 -4.33 6.05
CA ALA A 257 -27.35 -3.09 5.43
C ALA A 257 -27.78 -2.00 6.44
N LYS A 258 -27.92 -2.35 7.74
CA LYS A 258 -28.55 -1.47 8.73
C LYS A 258 -27.64 -0.39 9.34
N LYS A 259 -26.32 -0.51 9.21
CA LYS A 259 -25.32 0.53 9.53
C LYS A 259 -24.01 0.16 8.87
N TYR A 260 -23.46 1.01 8.00
CA TYR A 260 -22.09 0.83 7.54
C TYR A 260 -21.18 0.95 8.77
N ARG A 261 -20.49 -0.14 9.14
CA ARG A 261 -19.56 -0.17 10.28
C ARG A 261 -18.57 1.00 10.25
N GLU A 262 -18.12 1.39 9.06
CA GLU A 262 -17.20 2.51 8.87
C GLU A 262 -17.77 3.88 9.29
N LEU A 263 -19.10 4.01 9.41
CA LEU A 263 -19.78 5.22 9.88
C LEU A 263 -20.06 5.21 11.39
N GLU A 264 -19.65 4.18 12.11
CA GLU A 264 -19.75 4.15 13.57
C GLU A 264 -18.76 5.15 14.17
N ALA A 265 -19.21 5.94 15.16
CA ALA A 265 -18.39 6.96 15.80
C ALA A 265 -17.05 6.42 16.35
N ALA A 266 -17.03 5.17 16.81
CA ALA A 266 -15.81 4.50 17.26
C ALA A 266 -14.82 4.22 16.12
N GLU A 267 -15.29 3.83 14.94
CA GLU A 267 -14.44 3.58 13.77
C GLU A 267 -13.97 4.90 13.15
N ILE A 268 -14.82 5.94 13.12
CA ILE A 268 -14.43 7.30 12.72
C ILE A 268 -13.33 7.83 13.64
N LYS A 269 -13.53 7.78 14.95
CA LYS A 269 -12.54 8.22 15.93
C LYS A 269 -11.21 7.48 15.78
N LYS A 270 -11.26 6.16 15.53
CA LYS A 270 -10.05 5.37 15.28
C LYS A 270 -9.32 5.81 14.00
N CYS A 271 -10.04 6.19 12.95
CA CYS A 271 -9.46 6.76 11.74
C CYS A 271 -8.84 8.12 12.02
N GLU A 272 -9.54 9.02 12.71
CA GLU A 272 -9.03 10.34 13.12
C GLU A 272 -7.75 10.21 13.97
N ASP A 273 -7.77 9.33 14.98
CA ASP A 273 -6.60 9.05 15.83
C ASP A 273 -5.41 8.54 15.01
N ALA A 274 -5.66 7.73 13.97
CA ALA A 274 -4.61 7.22 13.08
C ALA A 274 -4.04 8.33 12.18
N VAL A 275 -4.90 9.21 11.64
CA VAL A 275 -4.50 10.37 10.83
C VAL A 275 -3.66 11.33 11.68
N GLN A 276 -4.12 11.66 12.89
CA GLN A 276 -3.40 12.57 13.78
C GLN A 276 -2.01 12.04 14.16
N LYS A 277 -1.90 10.76 14.53
CA LYS A 277 -0.59 10.13 14.79
C LYS A 277 0.32 10.16 13.57
N THR A 278 -0.25 10.06 12.37
CA THR A 278 0.51 10.10 11.12
C THR A 278 0.98 11.51 10.79
N LEU A 279 0.14 12.52 11.02
CA LEU A 279 0.51 13.93 10.94
C LEU A 279 1.65 14.28 11.89
N ASP A 280 1.52 13.87 13.16
CA ASP A 280 2.54 14.11 14.18
C ASP A 280 3.86 13.43 13.79
N ALA A 281 3.80 12.21 13.26
CA ALA A 281 4.98 11.50 12.75
C ALA A 281 5.66 12.25 11.58
N ILE A 282 4.89 12.71 10.58
CA ILE A 282 5.46 13.45 9.43
C ILE A 282 6.08 14.78 9.89
N ARG A 283 5.42 15.50 10.80
CA ARG A 283 5.93 16.78 11.36
C ARG A 283 7.17 16.61 12.22
N ASN A 284 7.26 15.52 12.97
CA ASN A 284 8.46 15.18 13.74
C ASN A 284 9.63 14.77 12.83
N PHE A 285 9.32 14.32 11.62
CA PHE A 285 10.31 14.13 10.56
C PHE A 285 10.44 15.41 9.71
N THR A 286 10.32 15.30 8.39
CA THR A 286 10.35 16.43 7.46
C THR A 286 9.00 16.58 6.80
N ASP A 287 8.33 17.72 7.00
CA ASP A 287 7.13 18.06 6.24
C ASP A 287 7.51 18.30 4.76
N PRO A 288 7.05 17.45 3.82
CA PRO A 288 7.45 17.52 2.42
C PRO A 288 6.92 18.77 1.71
N PHE A 289 5.93 19.47 2.27
CA PHE A 289 5.34 20.68 1.69
C PHE A 289 5.89 21.97 2.31
N ALA A 290 6.74 21.87 3.35
CA ALA A 290 7.35 23.00 4.04
C ALA A 290 8.86 23.17 3.78
N ILE A 291 9.46 22.31 2.94
CA ILE A 291 10.89 22.39 2.61
C ILE A 291 11.18 23.68 1.83
N SER A 292 12.19 24.44 2.29
CA SER A 292 12.62 25.70 1.65
C SER A 292 13.42 25.47 0.37
N ASP A 293 14.28 24.44 0.37
CA ASP A 293 15.01 23.99 -0.82
C ASP A 293 14.07 23.23 -1.78
N LYS A 294 13.92 23.77 -2.98
CA LYS A 294 13.02 23.24 -4.01
C LYS A 294 13.75 22.38 -5.04
N ASP A 295 15.08 22.45 -5.08
CA ASP A 295 15.91 21.91 -6.15
C ASP A 295 16.33 20.47 -5.90
N HIS A 296 16.21 20.00 -4.66
CA HIS A 296 16.58 18.64 -4.29
C HIS A 296 15.39 17.81 -3.80
N LEU A 297 15.48 16.51 -4.04
CA LEU A 297 14.56 15.53 -3.47
C LEU A 297 15.07 15.09 -2.10
N TYR A 298 14.23 15.11 -1.09
CA TYR A 298 14.60 14.77 0.29
C TYR A 298 13.92 13.48 0.76
N ASN A 299 14.63 12.71 1.59
CA ASN A 299 14.01 11.63 2.34
C ASN A 299 13.17 12.21 3.48
N ILE A 300 11.91 11.80 3.55
CA ILE A 300 10.91 12.37 4.47
C ILE A 300 11.28 12.08 5.92
N ALA A 301 11.84 10.90 6.22
CA ALA A 301 12.15 10.49 7.58
C ALA A 301 13.48 11.07 8.10
N SER A 302 14.51 11.13 7.26
CA SER A 302 15.84 11.58 7.68
C SER A 302 16.10 13.07 7.40
N GLY A 303 15.30 13.71 6.54
CA GLY A 303 15.55 15.07 6.07
C GLY A 303 16.82 15.23 5.23
N ALA A 304 17.43 14.12 4.79
CA ALA A 304 18.65 14.15 4.00
C ALA A 304 18.33 14.29 2.50
N PRO A 305 19.12 15.07 1.75
CA PRO A 305 18.98 15.15 0.30
C PRO A 305 19.35 13.81 -0.35
N VAL A 306 18.59 13.44 -1.37
CA VAL A 306 18.80 12.23 -2.17
C VAL A 306 19.92 12.51 -3.19
N PRO A 307 20.89 11.58 -3.38
CA PRO A 307 21.93 11.73 -4.38
C PRO A 307 21.37 11.95 -5.79
N PRO A 308 21.97 12.83 -6.62
CA PRO A 308 21.43 13.19 -7.94
C PRO A 308 21.12 12.00 -8.85
N GLU A 309 21.95 10.95 -8.82
CA GLU A 309 21.76 9.75 -9.64
C GLU A 309 20.55 8.91 -9.20
N VAL A 310 20.17 8.96 -7.92
CA VAL A 310 18.97 8.31 -7.40
C VAL A 310 17.75 9.18 -7.65
N GLU A 311 17.89 10.49 -7.45
CA GLU A 311 16.84 11.47 -7.69
C GLU A 311 16.32 11.41 -9.13
N ILE A 312 17.23 11.41 -10.12
CA ILE A 312 16.87 11.31 -11.55
C ILE A 312 16.03 10.06 -11.81
N ASP A 313 16.44 8.91 -11.26
CA ASP A 313 15.75 7.63 -11.46
C ASP A 313 14.36 7.60 -10.81
N VAL A 314 14.23 8.16 -9.60
CA VAL A 314 12.95 8.22 -8.87
C VAL A 314 11.95 9.12 -9.60
N LEU A 315 12.38 10.31 -10.03
CA LEU A 315 11.49 11.29 -10.67
C LEU A 315 11.11 10.89 -12.11
N ARG A 316 11.98 10.20 -12.85
CA ARG A 316 11.68 9.76 -14.23
C ARG A 316 10.96 8.43 -14.33
N ALA A 317 10.69 7.76 -13.22
CA ALA A 317 10.19 6.38 -13.22
C ALA A 317 8.88 6.21 -14.01
N ASP A 318 7.92 7.13 -13.84
CA ASP A 318 6.65 7.08 -14.54
C ASP A 318 6.83 7.31 -16.06
N ALA A 319 7.67 8.27 -16.44
CA ALA A 319 7.99 8.56 -17.84
C ALA A 319 8.71 7.38 -18.51
N ALA A 320 9.68 6.77 -17.84
CA ALA A 320 10.38 5.59 -18.31
C ALA A 320 9.44 4.39 -18.47
N GLY A 321 8.51 4.19 -17.53
CA GLY A 321 7.49 3.15 -17.63
C GLY A 321 6.54 3.36 -18.81
N LYS A 322 6.11 4.61 -19.04
CA LYS A 322 5.25 4.98 -20.18
C LYS A 322 5.98 4.76 -21.51
N ALA A 323 7.23 5.20 -21.62
CA ALA A 323 8.05 4.98 -22.81
C ALA A 323 8.26 3.49 -23.09
N ALA A 324 8.49 2.67 -22.05
CA ALA A 324 8.62 1.23 -22.18
C ALA A 324 7.31 0.56 -22.66
N LYS A 325 6.16 1.03 -22.15
CA LYS A 325 4.84 0.60 -22.63
C LYS A 325 4.61 0.95 -24.10
N GLU A 326 4.93 2.18 -24.50
CA GLU A 326 4.77 2.63 -25.88
C GLU A 326 5.71 1.87 -26.83
N ALA A 327 6.96 1.63 -26.43
CA ALA A 327 7.89 0.79 -27.18
C ALA A 327 7.36 -0.63 -27.32
N PHE A 328 6.82 -1.22 -26.24
CA PHE A 328 6.16 -2.53 -26.30
C PHE A 328 5.03 -2.56 -27.33
N ILE A 329 4.15 -1.55 -27.33
CA ILE A 329 3.03 -1.47 -28.29
C ILE A 329 3.55 -1.39 -29.73
N ARG A 330 4.54 -0.52 -30.00
CA ARG A 330 5.13 -0.39 -31.33
C ARG A 330 5.75 -1.70 -31.81
N ASP A 331 6.56 -2.33 -30.96
CA ASP A 331 7.32 -3.54 -31.28
C ASP A 331 6.45 -4.78 -31.49
N HIS A 332 5.28 -4.88 -30.85
CA HIS A 332 4.44 -6.09 -30.90
C HIS A 332 3.20 -5.95 -31.78
N PHE A 333 2.75 -4.74 -32.08
CA PHE A 333 1.49 -4.52 -32.80
C PHE A 333 1.62 -3.72 -34.09
N GLN A 334 2.61 -2.84 -34.21
CA GLN A 334 2.70 -1.91 -35.35
C GLN A 334 3.76 -2.37 -36.38
N ASN A 335 4.85 -2.96 -35.90
CA ASN A 335 5.91 -3.46 -36.76
C ASN A 335 5.67 -4.95 -37.04
N GLY A 336 4.98 -5.28 -38.15
CA GLY A 336 4.59 -6.64 -38.58
C GLY A 336 5.73 -7.63 -38.88
N LEU A 337 6.91 -7.44 -38.28
CA LEU A 337 8.14 -8.23 -38.42
C LEU A 337 8.62 -8.81 -37.08
N SER A 338 7.86 -8.64 -36.00
CA SER A 338 8.28 -9.08 -34.68
C SER A 338 8.09 -10.58 -34.51
N THR A 339 9.18 -11.31 -34.27
CA THR A 339 9.15 -12.71 -33.77
C THR A 339 8.63 -12.81 -32.34
N LYS A 340 8.27 -11.67 -31.71
CA LYS A 340 7.90 -11.59 -30.30
C LYS A 340 6.42 -11.77 -30.10
N THR A 341 6.05 -12.52 -29.08
CA THR A 341 4.64 -12.80 -28.76
C THR A 341 4.06 -11.71 -27.87
N PHE A 342 2.74 -11.48 -27.96
CA PHE A 342 2.00 -10.58 -27.06
C PHE A 342 2.25 -10.84 -25.56
N PHE A 343 2.58 -12.09 -25.22
CA PHE A 343 2.76 -12.56 -23.85
C PHE A 343 4.16 -12.29 -23.28
N GLU A 344 5.07 -11.70 -24.06
CA GLU A 344 6.39 -11.33 -23.55
C GLU A 344 6.29 -10.17 -22.54
N PRO A 345 6.98 -10.27 -21.39
CA PRO A 345 6.93 -9.22 -20.39
C PRO A 345 7.72 -7.98 -20.85
N ILE A 346 7.22 -6.79 -20.49
CA ILE A 346 8.00 -5.56 -20.59
C ILE A 346 9.26 -5.72 -19.73
N LYS A 347 10.44 -5.51 -20.32
CA LYS A 347 11.71 -5.60 -19.60
C LYS A 347 11.72 -4.64 -18.41
N LYS A 348 12.11 -5.16 -17.25
CA LYS A 348 12.21 -4.37 -16.01
C LYS A 348 13.23 -3.25 -16.19
N GLN A 349 12.80 -2.02 -15.94
CA GLN A 349 13.67 -0.86 -15.93
C GLN A 349 14.57 -0.91 -14.69
N LYS A 350 15.89 -0.76 -14.86
CA LYS A 350 16.88 -0.82 -13.77
C LYS A 350 17.01 0.53 -13.05
N LEU A 351 15.88 1.07 -12.59
CA LEU A 351 15.83 2.36 -11.88
C LEU A 351 16.17 2.16 -10.40
N LYS A 352 16.95 3.08 -9.84
CA LYS A 352 17.19 3.15 -8.39
C LYS A 352 15.96 3.69 -7.67
N THR A 353 15.73 3.19 -6.46
CA THR A 353 14.79 3.79 -5.50
C THR A 353 15.57 4.61 -4.47
N MET A 354 14.89 5.40 -3.64
CA MET A 354 15.55 6.15 -2.55
C MET A 354 16.29 5.24 -1.56
N GLU A 355 15.94 3.95 -1.48
CA GLU A 355 16.72 2.97 -0.70
C GLU A 355 18.18 2.86 -1.16
N ALA A 356 18.48 3.10 -2.44
CA ALA A 356 19.85 3.12 -2.93
C ALA A 356 20.68 4.28 -2.33
N ALA A 357 20.02 5.34 -1.85
CA ALA A 357 20.64 6.45 -1.13
C ALA A 357 20.89 6.13 0.34
N ASN A 358 20.17 5.16 0.90
CA ASN A 358 20.39 4.73 2.27
C ASN A 358 21.74 4.01 2.33
N LYS A 359 22.77 4.69 2.85
CA LYS A 359 23.99 4.01 3.29
C LYS A 359 23.54 2.87 4.18
N THR A 360 23.82 1.64 3.77
CA THR A 360 23.63 0.45 4.61
C THR A 360 24.70 0.48 5.70
N MET A 361 24.63 1.46 6.60
CA MET A 361 25.16 1.25 7.93
C MET A 361 24.30 0.16 8.51
N LYS A 362 24.90 -0.99 8.86
CA LYS A 362 24.29 -1.95 9.77
C LYS A 362 24.07 -1.24 11.11
N LEU A 363 23.02 -0.45 11.19
CA LEU A 363 22.46 0.07 12.41
C LEU A 363 21.40 -0.93 12.82
N THR A 364 21.77 -1.87 13.68
CA THR A 364 20.81 -2.65 14.44
C THR A 364 20.14 -1.71 15.44
N SER A 365 19.13 -0.96 15.01
CA SER A 365 18.28 -0.18 15.90
C SER A 365 16.82 -0.32 15.50
N SER A 366 16.14 -1.27 16.13
CA SER A 366 14.80 -0.99 16.62
C SER A 366 14.54 -1.76 17.91
N GLN A 367 14.22 -0.98 18.95
CA GLN A 367 13.47 -1.36 20.15
C GLN A 367 14.06 -2.45 21.03
N GLY A 368 14.95 -2.11 21.98
CA GLY A 368 15.17 -2.87 23.23
C GLY A 368 15.47 -4.38 23.15
N LYS A 369 15.54 -4.98 21.96
CA LYS A 369 15.62 -6.42 21.71
C LYS A 369 17.03 -6.86 21.34
N GLY A 370 17.99 -5.93 21.23
CA GLY A 370 19.40 -6.27 21.16
C GLY A 370 19.86 -7.03 22.41
N ILE A 371 19.30 -6.69 23.58
CA ILE A 371 19.49 -7.41 24.82
C ILE A 371 18.34 -8.39 25.02
N THR A 372 18.59 -9.65 24.64
CA THR A 372 17.58 -10.71 24.65
C THR A 372 17.25 -11.17 26.07
N LYS A 373 16.02 -11.66 26.32
CA LYS A 373 15.62 -12.24 27.62
C LYS A 373 16.60 -13.34 28.10
N PRO A 374 17.13 -14.23 27.23
CA PRO A 374 18.18 -15.18 27.62
C PRO A 374 19.48 -14.52 28.08
N ALA A 375 19.91 -13.40 27.50
CA ALA A 375 21.12 -12.68 27.94
C ALA A 375 20.94 -12.10 29.34
N ILE A 376 19.78 -11.47 29.61
CA ILE A 376 19.42 -10.97 30.96
C ILE A 376 19.37 -12.13 31.96
N ARG A 377 18.81 -13.26 31.56
CA ARG A 377 18.81 -14.47 32.40
C ARG A 377 20.23 -14.92 32.72
N ARG A 378 21.15 -14.98 31.74
CA ARG A 378 22.55 -15.35 31.99
C ARG A 378 23.26 -14.38 32.94
N LEU A 379 23.03 -13.07 32.81
CA LEU A 379 23.57 -12.07 33.72
C LEU A 379 23.05 -12.26 35.15
N ALA A 380 21.73 -12.38 35.32
CA ALA A 380 21.12 -12.60 36.63
C ALA A 380 21.57 -13.92 37.26
N ARG A 381 21.74 -14.99 36.47
CA ARG A 381 22.31 -16.26 36.95
C ARG A 381 23.74 -16.11 37.44
N ARG A 382 24.58 -15.34 36.73
CA ARG A 382 25.94 -15.02 37.17
C ARG A 382 25.94 -14.23 38.50
N GLY A 383 24.94 -13.39 38.72
CA GLY A 383 24.70 -12.72 40.00
C GLY A 383 24.00 -13.57 41.06
N GLY A 384 23.85 -14.89 40.88
CA GLY A 384 23.26 -15.79 41.88
C GLY A 384 21.72 -15.79 41.96
N VAL A 385 21.02 -15.12 41.04
CA VAL A 385 19.56 -15.00 41.08
C VAL A 385 18.89 -16.34 40.71
N LYS A 386 18.02 -16.86 41.59
CA LYS A 386 17.33 -18.16 41.43
C LYS A 386 16.03 -18.10 40.59
N ARG A 387 15.25 -17.03 40.66
CA ARG A 387 14.03 -16.81 39.85
C ARG A 387 13.93 -15.33 39.46
N ILE A 388 13.36 -15.04 38.29
CA ILE A 388 13.28 -13.68 37.72
C ILE A 388 11.82 -13.40 37.33
N SER A 389 11.26 -12.30 37.81
CA SER A 389 9.92 -11.83 37.44
C SER A 389 9.86 -11.32 35.99
N GLY A 390 8.68 -11.36 35.36
CA GLY A 390 8.45 -10.89 34.00
C GLY A 390 8.75 -9.40 33.77
N LEU A 391 8.56 -8.57 34.80
CA LEU A 391 8.78 -7.12 34.71
C LEU A 391 10.28 -6.74 34.70
N ILE A 392 11.14 -7.60 35.26
CA ILE A 392 12.58 -7.37 35.39
C ILE A 392 13.28 -7.27 34.02
N TYR A 393 12.71 -7.86 32.97
CA TYR A 393 13.33 -7.80 31.65
C TYR A 393 13.31 -6.39 31.05
N GLU A 394 12.23 -5.62 31.25
CA GLU A 394 12.17 -4.23 30.77
C GLU A 394 12.90 -3.30 31.74
N GLU A 395 12.79 -3.53 33.05
CA GLU A 395 13.52 -2.76 34.06
C GLU A 395 15.04 -2.83 33.86
N THR A 396 15.58 -4.03 33.63
CA THR A 396 17.01 -4.23 33.39
C THR A 396 17.47 -3.50 32.12
N ARG A 397 16.62 -3.39 31.10
CA ARG A 397 16.94 -2.63 29.88
C ARG A 397 16.96 -1.14 30.16
N GLY A 398 16.02 -0.63 30.96
CA GLY A 398 16.02 0.75 31.43
C GLY A 398 17.31 1.10 32.17
N VAL A 399 17.68 0.29 33.17
CA VAL A 399 18.91 0.49 33.96
C VAL A 399 20.16 0.43 33.08
N LEU A 400 20.25 -0.55 32.16
CA LEU A 400 21.40 -0.68 31.26
C LEU A 400 21.50 0.51 30.30
N LYS A 401 20.37 1.02 29.80
CA LYS A 401 20.33 2.20 28.94
C LYS A 401 20.88 3.42 29.68
N VAL A 402 20.36 3.72 30.87
CA VAL A 402 20.82 4.86 31.68
C VAL A 402 22.31 4.74 32.02
N PHE A 403 22.77 3.53 32.36
CA PHE A 403 24.19 3.28 32.62
C PHE A 403 25.06 3.62 31.40
N LEU A 404 24.70 3.10 30.21
CA LEU A 404 25.46 3.36 28.99
C LEU A 404 25.38 4.83 28.56
N GLU A 405 24.23 5.48 28.68
CA GLU A 405 24.08 6.90 28.37
C GLU A 405 25.03 7.77 29.19
N ASN A 406 25.14 7.50 30.49
CA ASN A 406 26.04 8.26 31.36
C ASN A 406 27.51 8.01 30.99
N VAL A 407 27.93 6.74 30.82
CA VAL A 407 29.32 6.40 30.48
C VAL A 407 29.70 6.96 29.10
N ILE A 408 28.82 6.83 28.11
CA ILE A 408 29.08 7.31 26.74
C ILE A 408 29.13 8.83 26.72
N ARG A 409 28.24 9.53 27.43
CA ARG A 409 28.26 11.00 27.53
C ARG A 409 29.61 11.51 28.04
N ASP A 410 30.14 10.89 29.10
CA ASP A 410 31.45 11.25 29.64
C ASP A 410 32.59 10.88 28.69
N ALA A 411 32.54 9.72 28.03
CA ALA A 411 33.56 9.28 27.07
C ALA A 411 33.60 10.19 25.82
N VAL A 412 32.44 10.62 25.34
CA VAL A 412 32.33 11.60 24.24
C VAL A 412 32.92 12.94 24.68
N THR A 413 32.66 13.38 25.91
CA THR A 413 33.25 14.61 26.46
C THR A 413 34.79 14.57 26.43
N TYR A 414 35.42 13.45 26.82
CA TYR A 414 36.88 13.27 26.71
C TYR A 414 37.37 13.26 25.26
N THR A 415 36.60 12.65 24.36
CA THR A 415 36.91 12.59 22.93
C THR A 415 36.89 13.97 22.27
N GLU A 416 35.86 14.78 22.60
CA GLU A 416 35.71 16.16 22.15
C GLU A 416 36.80 17.07 22.73
N HIS A 417 37.12 16.92 24.02
CA HIS A 417 38.21 17.66 24.67
C HIS A 417 39.56 17.43 23.97
N ALA A 418 39.80 16.19 23.53
CA ALA A 418 40.98 15.83 22.75
C ALA A 418 40.89 16.18 21.25
N LYS A 419 39.82 16.88 20.81
CA LYS A 419 39.54 17.25 19.40
C LYS A 419 39.53 16.06 18.43
N ARG A 420 39.20 14.86 18.92
CA ARG A 420 39.09 13.65 18.10
C ARG A 420 37.63 13.42 17.70
N LYS A 421 37.42 12.74 16.57
CA LYS A 421 36.10 12.25 16.14
C LYS A 421 35.86 10.78 16.50
N THR A 422 36.88 10.11 17.06
CA THR A 422 36.87 8.68 17.38
C THR A 422 37.07 8.50 18.87
N VAL A 423 36.10 7.86 19.52
CA VAL A 423 36.18 7.46 20.94
C VAL A 423 37.18 6.31 21.06
N THR A 424 38.16 6.46 21.95
CA THR A 424 39.19 5.45 22.22
C THR A 424 38.84 4.64 23.46
N ALA A 425 39.50 3.49 23.65
CA ALA A 425 39.34 2.68 24.86
C ALA A 425 39.69 3.48 26.13
N MET A 426 40.68 4.38 26.05
CA MET A 426 41.09 5.22 27.16
C MET A 426 40.03 6.25 27.56
N ASP A 427 39.30 6.82 26.59
CA ASP A 427 38.19 7.74 26.87
C ASP A 427 37.09 7.03 27.70
N VAL A 428 36.83 5.76 27.39
CA VAL A 428 35.87 4.93 28.14
C VAL A 428 36.42 4.56 29.53
N VAL A 429 37.70 4.23 29.66
CA VAL A 429 38.34 3.95 30.97
C VAL A 429 38.29 5.18 31.87
N TYR A 430 38.55 6.38 31.34
CA TYR A 430 38.46 7.63 32.10
C TYR A 430 37.02 7.97 32.49
N ALA A 431 36.06 7.79 31.59
CA ALA A 431 34.62 7.94 31.89
C ALA A 431 34.17 7.00 33.02
N LEU A 432 34.56 5.72 32.95
CA LEU A 432 34.25 4.74 33.98
C LEU A 432 34.91 5.05 35.31
N LYS A 433 36.17 5.53 35.31
CA LYS A 433 36.88 5.99 36.51
C LYS A 433 36.18 7.18 37.17
N ARG A 434 35.69 8.14 36.39
CA ARG A 434 34.93 9.30 36.88
C ARG A 434 33.63 8.89 37.57
N GLN A 435 33.00 7.80 37.13
CA GLN A 435 31.80 7.23 37.74
C GLN A 435 32.09 6.24 38.89
N GLY A 436 33.34 6.17 39.37
CA GLY A 436 33.74 5.30 40.47
C GLY A 436 33.84 3.81 40.09
N ARG A 437 33.94 3.47 38.81
CA ARG A 437 33.97 2.09 38.30
C ARG A 437 35.25 1.81 37.52
N THR A 438 36.38 1.67 38.21
CA THR A 438 37.66 1.40 37.57
C THR A 438 37.63 0.06 36.80
N LEU A 439 37.97 0.11 35.51
CA LEU A 439 38.07 -1.06 34.64
C LEU A 439 39.53 -1.35 34.27
N TYR A 440 39.99 -2.58 34.50
CA TYR A 440 41.34 -3.03 34.19
C TYR A 440 41.38 -3.81 32.86
N GLY A 441 42.57 -3.86 32.22
CA GLY A 441 42.81 -4.66 31.01
C GLY A 441 42.63 -3.94 29.67
N PHE A 442 42.45 -2.61 29.67
CA PHE A 442 42.19 -1.80 28.48
C PHE A 442 43.12 -0.59 28.30
N GLY A 443 44.20 -0.50 29.09
CA GLY A 443 45.28 0.45 28.88
C GLY A 443 46.34 -0.19 27.98
N GLY A 444 46.09 -0.16 26.67
CA GLY A 444 47.04 -0.61 25.65
C GLY A 444 48.08 0.43 25.31
#